data_AF-A0A377YZK7-F1
#
_entry.id   AF-A0A377YZK7-F1
#
_cell.length_a   1.000
_cell.length_b   1.000
_cell.length_c   1.000
_cell.angle_alpha   90.00
_cell.angle_beta   90.00
_cell.angle_gamma   90.00
#
_symmetry.space_group_name_H-M   'P 1'
#
loop_
_entity.id
_entity.type
_entity.pdbx_description
1 polymer ?
#
loop_
_entity_poly.entity_id
_entity_poly.type
_entity_poly.pdbx_seq_one_letter_code
_entity_poly.pdbx_strand_id
1 'polypeptide(L)' 'MPVIIASSVKEAKALINGGKYREIILNFDIDADDFFSLASHSAGTKISIADRNDRSPVESAK' A
#
# COMPACT_ATOMS: atom_id res chain seq x y z
N MET A 1 -15.70 -8.21 -3.12
CA MET A 1 -14.31 -8.70 -3.02
C MET A 1 -13.69 -8.19 -1.72
N PRO A 2 -12.94 -9.03 -0.98
CA PRO A 2 -12.39 -8.72 0.34
C PRO A 2 -11.28 -7.67 0.32
N VAL A 3 -11.02 -7.08 1.50
CA VAL A 3 -9.89 -6.18 1.78
C VAL A 3 -8.87 -6.95 2.62
N ILE A 4 -7.58 -6.75 2.37
CA ILE A 4 -6.50 -7.41 3.13
C ILE A 4 -5.38 -6.44 3.46
N ILE A 5 -4.67 -6.71 4.55
CA ILE A 5 -3.50 -5.95 4.98
C ILE A 5 -2.24 -6.73 4.59
N ALA A 6 -1.31 -6.06 3.90
CA ALA A 6 0.01 -6.57 3.59
C ALA A 6 1.04 -5.97 4.54
N SER A 7 1.97 -6.79 5.02
CA SER A 7 3.05 -6.40 5.92
C SER A 7 4.40 -6.24 5.20
N SER A 8 4.47 -6.52 3.90
CA SER A 8 5.66 -6.31 3.08
C SER A 8 5.34 -6.12 1.58
N VAL A 9 6.29 -5.58 0.82
CA VAL A 9 6.20 -5.46 -0.67
C VAL A 9 6.01 -6.83 -1.32
N LYS A 10 6.75 -7.85 -0.86
CA LYS A 10 6.67 -9.21 -1.41
C LYS A 10 5.27 -9.80 -1.24
N GLU A 11 4.68 -9.61 -0.06
CA GLU A 11 3.33 -10.04 0.23
C GLU A 11 2.30 -9.27 -0.62
N ALA A 12 2.43 -7.94 -0.72
CA ALA A 12 1.56 -7.12 -1.55
C ALA A 12 1.55 -7.58 -3.02
N LYS A 13 2.73 -7.87 -3.60
CA LYS A 13 2.84 -8.43 -4.97
C LYS A 13 2.12 -9.77 -5.12
N ALA A 14 2.28 -10.67 -4.16
CA ALA A 14 1.60 -11.97 -4.17
C ALA A 14 0.07 -11.81 -4.11
N LEU A 15 -0.42 -10.88 -3.29
CA LEU A 15 -1.84 -10.59 -3.13
C LEU A 15 -2.45 -9.94 -4.39
N ILE A 16 -1.72 -9.03 -5.05
CA ILE A 16 -2.10 -8.42 -6.34
C ILE A 16 -2.21 -9.50 -7.43
N ASN A 17 -1.16 -10.31 -7.59
CA ASN A 17 -1.15 -11.39 -8.60
C ASN A 17 -2.24 -12.43 -8.35
N GLY A 18 -2.66 -12.60 -7.09
CA GLY A 18 -3.77 -13.48 -6.75
C GLY A 18 -5.13 -12.98 -7.28
N GLY A 19 -5.29 -11.66 -7.49
CA GLY A 19 -6.52 -11.06 -8.03
C GLY A 19 -7.78 -11.27 -7.17
N LYS A 20 -7.62 -11.64 -5.89
CA LYS A 20 -8.74 -12.03 -5.01
C LYS A 20 -9.31 -10.87 -4.21
N TYR A 21 -8.60 -9.76 -4.14
CA TYR A 21 -8.89 -8.66 -3.22
C TYR A 21 -9.30 -7.41 -3.97
N ARG A 22 -10.25 -6.67 -3.42
CA ARG A 22 -10.65 -5.35 -3.96
C ARG A 22 -9.66 -4.27 -3.55
N GLU A 23 -9.07 -4.42 -2.35
CA GLU A 23 -8.16 -3.45 -1.78
C GLU A 23 -7.08 -4.14 -0.95
N ILE A 24 -5.84 -3.69 -1.10
CA ILE A 24 -4.68 -4.13 -0.33
C ILE A 24 -4.15 -2.91 0.41
N ILE A 25 -4.11 -3.01 1.74
CA ILE A 25 -3.62 -1.96 2.63
C ILE A 25 -2.17 -2.28 2.99
N LEU A 26 -1.24 -1.39 2.65
CA LEU A 26 0.17 -1.52 2.96
C LEU A 26 0.42 -0.99 4.37
N ASN A 27 0.84 -1.86 5.28
CA ASN A 27 1.06 -1.55 6.69
C ASN A 27 2.55 -1.50 7.05
N PHE A 28 3.34 -0.94 6.15
CA PHE A 28 4.80 -0.85 6.21
C PHE A 28 5.27 0.38 5.42
N ASP A 29 6.46 0.88 5.74
CA ASP A 29 7.09 1.97 4.98
C ASP A 29 7.45 1.49 3.57
N ILE A 30 7.05 2.26 2.56
CA ILE A 30 7.29 1.96 1.16
C ILE A 30 7.74 3.22 0.44
N ASP A 31 8.75 3.09 -0.43
CA ASP A 31 9.20 4.17 -1.28
C ASP A 31 8.17 4.47 -2.38
N ALA A 32 8.17 5.71 -2.88
CA ALA A 32 7.23 6.15 -3.89
C ALA A 32 7.29 5.28 -5.17
N ASP A 33 8.49 4.95 -5.65
CA ASP A 33 8.70 4.15 -6.86
C ASP A 33 8.14 2.73 -6.73
N ASP A 34 8.33 2.11 -5.57
CA ASP A 34 7.80 0.79 -5.26
C ASP A 34 6.27 0.83 -5.13
N PHE A 35 5.72 1.88 -4.52
CA PHE A 35 4.28 2.09 -4.44
C PHE A 35 3.66 2.25 -5.84
N PHE A 36 4.22 3.11 -6.69
CA PHE A 36 3.75 3.29 -8.06
C PHE A 36 3.82 1.98 -8.84
N SER A 37 4.92 1.24 -8.70
CA SER A 37 5.06 -0.08 -9.32
C SER A 37 3.96 -1.04 -8.89
N LEU A 38 3.60 -1.10 -7.60
CA LEU A 38 2.49 -1.92 -7.13
C LEU A 38 1.15 -1.46 -7.70
N ALA A 39 0.89 -0.15 -7.67
CA ALA A 39 -0.37 0.43 -8.14
C ALA A 39 -0.57 0.20 -9.65
N SER A 40 0.48 0.33 -10.46
CA SER A 40 0.42 0.07 -11.91
C SER A 40 0.10 -1.39 -12.25
N HIS A 41 0.51 -2.35 -11.42
CA HIS A 41 0.23 -3.77 -11.62
C HIS A 41 -1.13 -4.23 -11.05
N SER A 42 -1.84 -3.34 -10.37
CA SER A 42 -2.98 -3.71 -9.52
C SER A 42 -4.25 -4.13 -10.28
N ALA A 43 -4.34 -3.88 -11.60
CA ALA A 43 -5.40 -4.34 -12.52
C ALA A 43 -6.84 -4.29 -11.96
N GLY A 44 -7.18 -3.24 -11.19
CA GLY A 44 -8.51 -3.06 -10.57
C GLY A 44 -8.55 -3.28 -9.05
N THR A 45 -7.43 -3.68 -8.44
CA THR A 45 -7.24 -3.74 -6.99
C THR A 45 -6.79 -2.37 -6.49
N LYS A 46 -7.49 -1.78 -5.53
CA LYS A 46 -7.06 -0.53 -4.89
C LYS A 46 -5.85 -0.80 -3.99
N ILE A 47 -4.80 0.02 -4.09
CA ILE A 47 -3.67 -0.01 -3.15
C ILE A 47 -3.77 1.21 -2.25
N SER A 48 -3.79 0.98 -0.93
CA SER A 48 -3.89 2.03 0.09
C SER A 48 -2.72 1.90 1.06
N ILE A 49 -2.23 3.00 1.63
CA ILE A 49 -1.24 2.98 2.69
C ILE A 49 -1.99 3.10 4.02
N ALA A 50 -1.69 2.23 4.98
CA ALA A 50 -2.20 2.39 6.33
C ALA A 50 -1.62 3.70 6.88
N ASP A 51 -2.50 4.63 7.26
CA ASP A 51 -2.08 5.87 7.87
C ASP A 51 -1.43 5.56 9.23
N ARG A 52 -0.11 5.39 9.18
CA ARG A 52 0.79 5.31 10.31
C ARG A 52 1.44 6.67 10.46
N ASN A 53 0.60 7.67 10.70
CA ASN A 53 1.07 9.00 11.09
C ASN A 53 1.47 8.98 12.57
N ASP A 54 2.42 8.12 12.93
CA ASP A 54 3.13 8.16 14.23
C ASP A 54 4.26 9.19 14.22
N ARG A 55 4.49 9.85 13.09
CA ARG A 55 5.31 11.06 13.04
C ARG A 55 4.44 12.27 13.32
N SER A 56 4.80 13.04 14.34
CA SER A 56 4.20 14.35 14.61
C SER A 56 4.15 15.16 13.30
N PRO A 57 3.04 15.87 13.01
CA PRO A 57 2.97 16.76 11.87
C PRO A 57 4.22 17.64 11.86
N VAL A 58 4.97 17.64 10.76
CA VAL A 58 6.10 18.56 10.62
C VAL A 58 5.52 19.96 10.64
N GLU A 59 5.80 20.72 11.69
CA GLU A 59 5.43 22.13 11.74
C GLU A 59 6.07 22.80 10.53
N SER A 60 5.23 23.45 9.72
CA SER A 60 5.70 24.23 8.59
C SER A 60 6.48 25.41 9.15
N ALA A 61 7.81 25.29 9.19
CA ALA A 61 8.68 26.39 9.55
C ALA A 61 8.48 27.50 8.51
N LYS A 62 7.82 28.57 8.95
CA LYS A 62 7.48 29.76 8.18
C LYS A 62 8.69 30.67 8.01
#